data_AF-A0A1C3J2G7-F1
#
_entry.id   AF-A0A1C3J2G7-F1
#
_cell.length_a   1.000
_cell.length_b   1.000
_cell.length_c   1.000
_cell.angle_alpha   90.00
_cell.angle_beta   90.00
_cell.angle_gamma   90.00
#
_symmetry.space_group_name_H-M   'P 1'
#
loop_
_entity.id
_entity.type
_entity.pdbx_description
1 polymer ?
#
loop_
_entity_poly.entity_id
_entity_poly.type
_entity_poly.pdbx_seq_one_letter_code
_entity_poly.pdbx_strand_id
1 'polypeptide(L)'
;MNTELSIYQHQVEARFRCNGLPLELLSYEQKQLRYLSYLDPDPWVGLGLRRLHESYCDNPNMDIRQDITALYHKISRQGLLLNHESLANLILEYKERSQGSIFSLKEYKALDWLTRLRSDADGKLRTPIRPYHSVTGRSGLLGTTPINGYKVFRDKLLAAPSGGSVASMDYSGCEVGVLAALSGDQQLCSDYAGEDDLYLGLVDCMCTSSGLLLERGQIKRLILMSIYGAYPRSVASILGVSEAAATTLQKAVMELYPAAFKWLEEQTVEAYRAKIIQSRSWQVHVSRQAKPTQVRNWPIQMVGMEIINEACLLADKQGLKIVGVVHDCIYIESESSRFEQDISALEKSMLVASEAVLGGFQLKTSIDFITKN
;
A
#
# COMPACT_ATOMS: atom_id res chain seq x y z
N MET A 1 25.01 -13.84 -29.59
CA MET A 1 23.75 -13.59 -28.86
C MET A 1 23.74 -14.51 -27.66
N ASN A 2 24.02 -13.96 -26.48
CA ASN A 2 23.65 -14.53 -25.19
C ASN A 2 23.82 -13.41 -24.16
N THR A 3 22.73 -12.71 -23.87
CA THR A 3 22.65 -11.70 -22.81
C THR A 3 22.22 -12.40 -21.53
N GLU A 4 23.11 -13.18 -20.93
CA GLU A 4 23.01 -13.51 -19.51
C GLU A 4 23.69 -12.39 -18.72
N LEU A 5 22.88 -11.45 -18.24
CA LEU A 5 23.30 -10.45 -17.26
C LEU A 5 23.43 -11.15 -15.90
N SER A 6 24.66 -11.49 -15.52
CA SER A 6 24.95 -12.09 -14.21
C SER A 6 24.79 -11.03 -13.10
N ILE A 7 23.63 -11.04 -12.46
CA ILE A 7 23.27 -10.12 -11.35
C ILE A 7 24.33 -10.18 -10.23
N TYR A 8 24.99 -11.32 -10.05
CA TYR A 8 26.00 -11.55 -9.02
C TYR A 8 27.32 -10.80 -9.23
N GLN A 9 27.78 -10.64 -10.47
CA GLN A 9 29.11 -10.06 -10.74
C GLN A 9 29.12 -8.55 -10.49
N HIS A 10 28.03 -7.86 -10.86
CA HIS A 10 27.83 -6.45 -10.53
C HIS A 10 27.58 -6.20 -9.04
N GLN A 11 26.92 -7.11 -8.32
CA GLN A 11 26.72 -6.99 -6.87
C GLN A 11 28.05 -7.03 -6.08
N VAL A 12 28.98 -7.90 -6.48
CA VAL A 12 30.30 -8.02 -5.83
C VAL A 12 31.16 -6.77 -6.10
N GLU A 13 31.22 -6.27 -7.33
CA GLU A 13 31.94 -5.02 -7.65
C GLU A 13 31.32 -3.78 -6.97
N ALA A 14 29.99 -3.73 -6.88
CA ALA A 14 29.28 -2.64 -6.20
C ALA A 14 29.58 -2.59 -4.70
N ARG A 15 29.71 -3.75 -4.05
CA ARG A 15 30.05 -3.87 -2.62
C ARG A 15 31.40 -3.21 -2.29
N PHE A 16 32.38 -3.26 -3.20
CA PHE A 16 33.67 -2.61 -3.02
C PHE A 16 33.65 -1.09 -3.30
N ARG A 17 32.80 -0.61 -4.23
CA ARG A 17 32.72 0.83 -4.55
C ARG A 17 31.85 1.64 -3.58
N CYS A 18 30.79 1.06 -3.02
CA CYS A 18 29.79 1.83 -2.25
C CYS A 18 30.11 1.98 -0.75
N ASN A 19 31.05 1.21 -0.20
CA ASN A 19 31.33 1.17 1.25
C ASN A 19 32.12 2.39 1.79
N GLY A 20 32.46 3.38 0.97
CA GLY A 20 33.22 4.58 1.39
C GLY A 20 32.46 5.90 1.38
N LEU A 21 31.23 5.97 0.82
CA LEU A 21 30.49 7.22 0.66
C LEU A 21 29.25 7.29 1.58
N PRO A 22 28.96 8.46 2.18
CA PRO A 22 27.68 8.76 2.84
C PRO A 22 26.48 8.54 1.89
N LEU A 23 25.33 8.09 2.43
CA LEU A 23 24.15 7.72 1.65
C LEU A 23 23.62 8.90 0.81
N GLU A 24 23.73 10.11 1.34
CA GLU A 24 23.36 11.37 0.71
C GLU A 24 24.16 11.72 -0.54
N LEU A 25 25.38 11.19 -0.70
CA LEU A 25 26.26 11.48 -1.84
C LEU A 25 26.16 10.44 -2.96
N LEU A 26 25.37 9.39 -2.77
CA LEU A 26 25.21 8.32 -3.76
C LEU A 26 24.18 8.71 -4.84
N SER A 27 24.47 8.39 -6.10
CA SER A 27 23.48 8.41 -7.18
C SER A 27 22.36 7.38 -6.92
N TYR A 28 21.25 7.48 -7.63
CA TYR A 28 20.17 6.50 -7.52
C TYR A 28 20.67 5.07 -7.83
N GLU A 29 21.43 4.88 -8.90
CA GLU A 29 22.01 3.59 -9.28
C GLU A 29 22.94 3.05 -8.18
N GLN A 30 23.76 3.91 -7.58
CA GLN A 30 24.66 3.54 -6.48
C GLN A 30 23.89 3.19 -5.20
N LYS A 31 22.81 3.90 -4.88
CA LYS A 31 21.90 3.57 -3.76
C LYS A 31 21.22 2.23 -3.99
N GLN A 32 20.78 1.96 -5.22
CA GLN A 32 20.13 0.71 -5.59
C GLN A 32 21.09 -0.47 -5.54
N LEU A 33 22.31 -0.31 -6.07
CA LEU A 33 23.36 -1.33 -6.00
C LEU A 33 23.78 -1.61 -4.55
N ARG A 34 23.97 -0.56 -3.75
CA ARG A 34 24.23 -0.69 -2.31
C ARG A 34 23.09 -1.45 -1.63
N TYR A 35 21.84 -1.08 -1.89
CA TYR A 35 20.65 -1.75 -1.35
C TYR A 35 20.56 -3.23 -1.74
N LEU A 36 20.72 -3.57 -3.03
CA LEU A 36 20.73 -4.95 -3.52
C LEU A 36 21.86 -5.77 -2.88
N SER A 37 23.00 -5.14 -2.57
CA SER A 37 24.13 -5.79 -1.89
C SER A 37 23.93 -6.01 -0.37
N TYR A 38 22.91 -5.37 0.23
CA TYR A 38 22.54 -5.51 1.65
C TYR A 38 21.33 -6.43 1.87
N LEU A 39 20.84 -7.13 0.84
CA LEU A 39 19.75 -8.11 0.97
C LEU A 39 20.19 -9.40 1.71
N ASP A 40 20.97 -9.29 2.79
CA ASP A 40 21.01 -10.32 3.81
C ASP A 40 19.74 -10.10 4.67
N PRO A 41 18.79 -11.05 4.69
CA PRO A 41 17.54 -10.82 5.39
C PRO A 41 17.78 -10.71 6.89
N ASP A 42 17.17 -9.68 7.51
CA ASP A 42 17.07 -9.56 8.96
C ASP A 42 16.68 -10.92 9.58
N PRO A 43 17.17 -11.28 10.78
CA PRO A 43 16.99 -12.60 11.38
C PRO A 43 15.54 -13.11 11.41
N TRP A 44 14.56 -12.18 11.42
CA TRP A 44 13.13 -12.47 11.45
C TRP A 44 12.48 -12.66 10.06
N VAL A 45 13.10 -12.13 9.00
CA VAL A 45 12.67 -12.28 7.59
C VAL A 45 13.45 -13.41 6.90
N GLY A 46 14.65 -13.72 7.39
CA GLY A 46 15.60 -14.64 6.76
C GLY A 46 15.39 -16.13 6.96
N LEU A 47 14.58 -16.53 7.95
CA LEU A 47 14.21 -17.94 8.14
C LEU A 47 13.20 -18.44 7.10
N GLY A 48 12.38 -17.53 6.54
CA GLY A 48 11.49 -17.86 5.43
C GLY A 48 12.26 -18.15 4.15
N LEU A 49 13.21 -17.28 3.78
CA LEU A 49 14.01 -17.41 2.56
C LEU A 49 14.97 -18.61 2.57
N ARG A 50 15.62 -18.92 3.72
CA ARG A 50 16.51 -20.10 3.84
C ARG A 50 15.74 -21.43 3.77
N ARG A 51 14.61 -21.55 4.46
CA ARG A 51 13.78 -22.77 4.37
C ARG A 51 13.06 -22.91 3.01
N LEU A 52 12.79 -21.80 2.31
CA LEU A 52 12.31 -21.80 0.93
C LEU A 52 13.39 -22.25 -0.08
N HIS A 53 14.67 -22.03 0.20
CA HIS A 53 15.72 -22.55 -0.67
C HIS A 53 15.87 -24.08 -0.50
N GLU A 54 15.70 -24.59 0.72
CA GLU A 54 15.89 -26.01 1.04
C GLU A 54 14.67 -26.90 0.73
N SER A 55 13.47 -26.32 0.54
CA SER A 55 12.23 -27.08 0.33
C SER A 55 11.71 -27.11 -1.12
N TYR A 56 12.38 -26.42 -2.06
CA TYR A 56 11.78 -26.13 -3.38
C TYR A 56 12.73 -26.37 -4.56
N CYS A 57 13.26 -27.59 -4.67
CA CYS A 57 13.49 -28.18 -5.98
C CYS A 57 12.11 -28.56 -6.56
N ASP A 58 11.73 -28.00 -7.71
CA ASP A 58 10.54 -28.33 -8.53
C ASP A 58 9.21 -27.55 -8.33
N ASN A 59 9.21 -26.24 -8.01
CA ASN A 59 7.97 -25.44 -7.92
C ASN A 59 7.83 -24.32 -8.99
N PRO A 60 6.78 -24.32 -9.83
CA PRO A 60 6.53 -23.31 -10.88
C PRO A 60 6.26 -21.88 -10.36
N ASN A 61 6.06 -21.69 -9.05
CA ASN A 61 5.90 -20.35 -8.43
C ASN A 61 7.23 -19.57 -8.26
N MET A 62 8.35 -20.08 -8.76
CA MET A 62 9.67 -19.44 -8.63
C MET A 62 9.79 -18.15 -9.47
N ASP A 63 8.95 -17.96 -10.49
CA ASP A 63 8.97 -16.81 -11.41
C ASP A 63 8.39 -15.54 -10.75
N ILE A 64 7.26 -15.66 -10.05
CA ILE A 64 6.48 -14.47 -9.64
C ILE A 64 7.20 -13.55 -8.64
N ARG A 65 7.98 -14.09 -7.70
CA ARG A 65 8.72 -13.22 -6.74
C ARG A 65 9.88 -12.49 -7.41
N GLN A 66 10.52 -13.13 -8.40
CA GLN A 66 11.58 -12.52 -9.18
C GLN A 66 11.00 -11.46 -10.12
N ASP A 67 9.90 -11.78 -10.80
CA ASP A 67 9.12 -10.85 -11.61
C ASP A 67 8.68 -9.63 -10.82
N ILE A 68 8.13 -9.82 -9.61
CA ILE A 68 7.74 -8.73 -8.74
C ILE A 68 8.95 -7.89 -8.34
N THR A 69 10.08 -8.50 -8.01
CA THR A 69 11.30 -7.75 -7.68
C THR A 69 11.81 -6.95 -8.88
N ALA A 70 11.82 -7.54 -10.07
CA ALA A 70 12.21 -6.89 -11.31
C ALA A 70 11.24 -5.75 -11.67
N LEU A 71 9.94 -5.95 -11.47
CA LEU A 71 8.89 -4.95 -11.68
C LEU A 71 9.05 -3.77 -10.74
N TYR A 72 9.21 -3.99 -9.43
CA TYR A 72 9.43 -2.88 -8.48
C TYR A 72 10.73 -2.13 -8.76
N HIS A 73 11.76 -2.83 -9.24
CA HIS A 73 12.97 -2.17 -9.74
C HIS A 73 12.66 -1.31 -10.97
N LYS A 74 11.94 -1.84 -11.97
CA LYS A 74 11.49 -1.10 -13.15
C LYS A 74 10.71 0.16 -12.76
N ILE A 75 9.72 0.03 -11.89
CA ILE A 75 8.89 1.14 -11.37
C ILE A 75 9.76 2.19 -10.70
N SER A 76 10.67 1.78 -9.80
CA SER A 76 11.54 2.71 -9.06
C SER A 76 12.46 3.54 -9.96
N ARG A 77 12.81 3.02 -11.15
CA ARG A 77 13.62 3.73 -12.16
C ARG A 77 12.81 4.75 -12.97
N GLN A 78 11.49 4.64 -13.02
CA GLN A 78 10.68 5.56 -13.82
C GLN A 78 10.59 6.94 -13.19
N GLY A 79 10.42 6.99 -11.86
CA GLY A 79 10.37 8.22 -11.06
C GLY A 79 9.12 9.08 -11.32
N LEU A 80 8.88 10.01 -10.39
CA LEU A 80 7.76 10.96 -10.46
C LEU A 80 8.28 12.36 -10.72
N LEU A 81 7.75 13.06 -11.72
CA LEU A 81 8.16 14.44 -12.00
C LEU A 81 7.73 15.36 -10.86
N LEU A 82 8.68 16.16 -10.36
CA LEU A 82 8.46 17.06 -9.24
C LEU A 82 8.26 18.49 -9.75
N ASN A 83 7.21 19.16 -9.28
CA ASN A 83 7.01 20.59 -9.53
C ASN A 83 7.95 21.40 -8.61
N HIS A 84 9.13 21.73 -9.12
CA HIS A 84 10.17 22.43 -8.36
C HIS A 84 9.78 23.83 -7.91
N GLU A 85 9.05 24.57 -8.75
CA GLU A 85 8.55 25.91 -8.42
C GLU A 85 7.57 25.84 -7.25
N SER A 86 6.59 24.95 -7.35
CA SER A 86 5.60 24.74 -6.27
C SER A 86 6.25 24.25 -4.98
N LEU A 87 7.26 23.38 -5.07
CA LEU A 87 8.01 22.93 -3.90
C LEU A 87 8.77 24.10 -3.25
N ALA A 88 9.46 24.93 -4.03
CA ALA A 88 10.18 26.08 -3.51
C ALA A 88 9.23 27.08 -2.82
N ASN A 89 8.09 27.36 -3.44
CA ASN A 89 7.06 28.25 -2.89
C ASN A 89 6.48 27.71 -1.58
N LEU A 90 6.15 26.41 -1.52
CA LEU A 90 5.67 25.77 -0.29
C LEU A 90 6.69 25.82 0.84
N ILE A 91 7.98 25.58 0.54
CA ILE A 91 9.04 25.67 1.55
C ILE A 91 9.17 27.10 2.07
N LEU A 92 9.11 28.11 1.18
CA LEU A 92 9.19 29.52 1.56
C LEU A 92 8.00 29.91 2.45
N GLU A 93 6.78 29.57 2.05
CA GLU A 93 5.55 29.84 2.79
C GLU A 93 5.62 29.26 4.23
N TYR A 94 6.05 28.00 4.36
CA TYR A 94 6.19 27.37 5.68
C TYR A 94 7.31 28.01 6.52
N LYS A 95 8.42 28.44 5.90
CA LYS A 95 9.49 29.15 6.61
C LYS A 95 9.03 30.52 7.12
N GLU A 96 8.32 31.30 6.30
CA GLU A 96 7.79 32.61 6.70
C GLU A 96 6.79 32.47 7.85
N ARG A 97 5.86 31.51 7.76
CA ARG A 97 4.91 31.22 8.84
C ARG A 97 5.61 30.78 10.14
N SER A 98 6.74 30.08 10.04
CA SER A 98 7.52 29.68 11.22
C SER A 98 8.19 30.84 11.95
N GLN A 99 8.36 32.01 11.30
CA GLN A 99 8.98 33.20 11.90
C GLN A 99 7.97 34.13 12.59
N GLY A 100 6.70 34.11 12.18
CA GLY A 100 5.68 35.06 12.64
C GLY A 100 4.58 34.49 13.54
N SER A 101 4.57 33.20 13.84
CA SER A 101 3.48 32.54 14.58
C SER A 101 3.94 31.31 15.36
N ILE A 102 3.10 30.82 16.29
CA ILE A 102 3.32 29.54 16.97
C ILE A 102 3.23 28.42 15.91
N PHE A 103 4.38 27.88 15.52
CA PHE A 103 4.48 26.83 14.51
C PHE A 103 4.26 25.46 15.16
N SER A 104 3.22 24.74 14.73
CA SER A 104 2.88 23.46 15.35
C SER A 104 3.89 22.36 15.02
N LEU A 105 3.98 21.31 15.84
CA LEU A 105 4.82 20.14 15.55
C LEU A 105 4.46 19.48 14.20
N LYS A 106 3.17 19.52 13.81
CA LYS A 106 2.71 19.00 12.52
C LYS A 106 3.27 19.81 11.35
N GLU A 107 3.33 21.12 11.50
CA GLU A 107 3.89 22.02 10.49
C GLU A 107 5.41 21.92 10.42
N TYR A 108 6.11 21.78 11.55
CA TYR A 108 7.56 21.47 11.55
C TYR A 108 7.86 20.19 10.79
N LYS A 109 7.11 19.11 11.05
CA LYS A 109 7.28 17.85 10.32
C LYS A 109 6.96 17.97 8.83
N ALA A 110 5.96 18.77 8.47
CA ALA A 110 5.63 19.04 7.08
C ALA A 110 6.76 19.83 6.38
N LEU A 111 7.29 20.86 7.01
CA LEU A 111 8.42 21.64 6.49
C LEU A 111 9.67 20.76 6.34
N ASP A 112 10.03 19.98 7.36
CA ASP A 112 11.15 19.02 7.30
C ASP A 112 10.95 17.97 6.19
N TRP A 113 9.71 17.52 5.98
CA TRP A 113 9.40 16.59 4.89
C TRP A 113 9.58 17.25 3.52
N LEU A 114 9.07 18.48 3.33
CA LEU A 114 9.21 19.23 2.08
C LEU A 114 10.69 19.46 1.73
N THR A 115 11.49 19.85 2.72
CA THR A 115 12.92 20.12 2.53
C THR A 115 13.75 18.86 2.28
N ARG A 116 13.19 17.65 2.37
CA ARG A 116 13.84 16.38 2.01
C ARG A 116 13.54 15.89 0.60
N LEU A 117 12.54 16.45 -0.09
CA LEU A 117 12.23 16.06 -1.46
C LEU A 117 13.35 16.50 -2.41
N ARG A 118 13.90 15.57 -3.18
CA ARG A 118 14.99 15.80 -4.15
C ARG A 118 14.69 15.02 -5.42
N SER A 119 14.84 15.65 -6.57
CA SER A 119 14.81 14.97 -7.86
C SER A 119 16.23 14.70 -8.36
N ASP A 120 16.33 13.81 -9.34
CA ASP A 120 17.52 13.64 -10.16
C ASP A 120 17.62 14.75 -11.22
N ALA A 121 18.67 14.70 -12.05
CA ALA A 121 18.97 15.72 -13.07
C ALA A 121 17.87 15.88 -14.14
N ASP A 122 17.02 14.87 -14.34
CA ASP A 122 15.88 14.90 -15.25
C ASP A 122 14.58 15.42 -14.60
N GLY A 123 14.66 15.97 -13.38
CA GLY A 123 13.53 16.50 -12.63
C GLY A 123 12.64 15.44 -11.99
N LYS A 124 12.97 14.14 -12.15
CA LYS A 124 12.20 13.06 -11.55
C LYS A 124 12.73 12.68 -10.17
N LEU A 125 11.82 12.49 -9.23
CA LEU A 125 12.10 11.93 -7.91
C LEU A 125 11.98 10.41 -7.99
N ARG A 126 13.11 9.72 -7.81
CA ARG A 126 13.18 8.25 -7.76
C ARG A 126 13.41 7.77 -6.33
N THR A 127 12.69 6.72 -5.95
CA THR A 127 12.88 6.05 -4.65
C THR A 127 12.99 4.55 -4.84
N PRO A 128 13.98 3.88 -4.21
CA PRO A 128 13.99 2.42 -4.15
C PRO A 128 12.69 1.89 -3.52
N ILE A 129 12.11 0.88 -4.17
CA ILE A 129 10.96 0.14 -3.63
C ILE A 129 11.41 -1.26 -3.25
N ARG A 130 11.25 -1.61 -1.98
CA ARG A 130 11.55 -2.93 -1.44
C ARG A 130 10.28 -3.78 -1.45
N PRO A 131 10.14 -4.79 -2.33
CA PRO A 131 9.05 -5.75 -2.21
C PRO A 131 9.21 -6.54 -0.91
N TYR A 132 8.09 -6.99 -0.32
CA TYR A 132 8.10 -7.78 0.91
C TYR A 132 8.86 -7.12 2.08
N HIS A 133 8.71 -5.80 2.23
CA HIS A 133 9.41 -5.05 3.27
C HIS A 133 8.82 -5.27 4.66
N SER A 134 7.49 -5.32 4.77
CA SER A 134 6.80 -5.53 6.04
C SER A 134 6.54 -7.01 6.32
N VAL A 135 6.23 -7.33 7.58
CA VAL A 135 5.72 -8.66 7.99
C VAL A 135 4.44 -9.03 7.23
N THR A 136 3.67 -8.04 6.81
CA THR A 136 2.46 -8.18 5.98
C THR A 136 2.75 -8.13 4.48
N GLY A 137 4.01 -8.40 4.07
CA GLY A 137 4.41 -8.53 2.66
C GLY A 137 4.40 -7.22 1.86
N ARG A 138 3.84 -6.13 2.41
CA ARG A 138 3.73 -4.85 1.72
C ARG A 138 5.10 -4.33 1.29
N SER A 139 5.12 -3.71 0.12
CA SER A 139 6.32 -3.04 -0.38
C SER A 139 6.63 -1.80 0.45
N GLY A 140 7.92 -1.56 0.70
CA GLY A 140 8.41 -0.37 1.38
C GLY A 140 9.04 0.61 0.40
N LEU A 141 8.52 1.84 0.33
CA LEU A 141 9.19 2.94 -0.34
C LEU A 141 10.26 3.48 0.62
N LEU A 142 11.54 3.35 0.23
CA LEU A 142 12.68 3.62 1.13
C LEU A 142 13.12 5.09 1.16
N GLY A 143 12.29 5.99 0.62
CA GLY A 143 12.54 7.43 0.60
C GLY A 143 11.27 8.24 0.64
N THR A 144 11.46 9.55 0.81
CA THR A 144 10.37 10.52 0.89
C THR A 144 9.91 10.90 -0.52
N THR A 145 8.63 10.68 -0.82
CA THR A 145 8.01 11.02 -2.11
C THR A 145 6.65 11.67 -1.87
N PRO A 146 6.10 12.43 -2.84
CA PRO A 146 4.74 12.94 -2.73
C PRO A 146 3.65 11.86 -2.62
N ILE A 147 3.92 10.61 -3.05
CA ILE A 147 2.92 9.52 -3.05
C ILE A 147 2.86 8.74 -1.72
N ASN A 148 3.91 8.78 -0.88
CA ASN A 148 3.92 8.18 0.46
C ASN A 148 4.00 9.22 1.60
N GLY A 149 3.71 10.48 1.29
CA GLY A 149 3.80 11.60 2.22
C GLY A 149 2.46 12.30 2.47
N TYR A 150 2.52 13.63 2.58
CA TYR A 150 1.35 14.44 2.90
C TYR A 150 0.44 14.62 1.67
N LYS A 151 -0.71 13.94 1.67
CA LYS A 151 -1.71 14.01 0.58
C LYS A 151 -2.08 15.46 0.18
N VAL A 152 -2.14 16.38 1.15
CA VAL A 152 -2.46 17.81 0.91
C VAL A 152 -1.48 18.52 -0.03
N PHE A 153 -0.25 18.03 -0.17
CA PHE A 153 0.73 18.62 -1.09
C PHE A 153 0.81 17.88 -2.42
N ARG A 154 0.19 16.71 -2.54
CA ARG A 154 0.35 15.83 -3.69
C ARG A 154 0.02 16.54 -5.01
N ASP A 155 -1.10 17.24 -5.05
CA ASP A 155 -1.59 17.93 -6.26
C ASP A 155 -0.71 19.13 -6.65
N LYS A 156 -0.01 19.72 -5.68
CA LYS A 156 0.94 20.82 -5.93
C LYS A 156 2.32 20.31 -6.33
N LEU A 157 2.70 19.11 -5.89
CA LEU A 157 4.07 18.61 -6.03
C LEU A 157 4.25 17.64 -7.19
N LEU A 158 3.24 16.84 -7.54
CA LEU A 158 3.32 15.94 -8.68
C LEU A 158 3.01 16.69 -9.97
N ALA A 159 3.95 16.64 -10.91
CA ALA A 159 3.79 17.19 -12.25
C ALA A 159 3.61 16.07 -13.27
N ALA A 160 2.96 16.39 -14.38
CA ALA A 160 2.92 15.56 -15.57
C ALA A 160 4.04 15.98 -16.56
N PRO A 161 4.63 15.01 -17.30
CA PRO A 161 5.51 15.36 -18.41
C PRO A 161 4.76 16.17 -19.48
N SER A 162 5.49 16.95 -20.28
CA SER A 162 4.89 17.73 -21.36
C SER A 162 4.09 16.85 -22.33
N GLY A 163 2.84 17.24 -22.60
CA GLY A 163 1.94 16.48 -23.48
C GLY A 163 1.43 15.17 -22.87
N GLY A 164 1.48 15.06 -21.54
CA GLY A 164 1.12 13.86 -20.81
C GLY A 164 0.37 14.12 -19.52
N SER A 165 0.24 13.05 -18.75
CA SER A 165 -0.55 12.99 -17.54
C SER A 165 0.05 12.01 -16.55
N VAL A 166 -0.24 12.21 -15.27
CA VAL A 166 -0.04 11.20 -14.22
C VAL A 166 -1.37 11.01 -13.53
N ALA A 167 -1.81 9.77 -13.42
CA ALA A 167 -3.02 9.42 -12.69
C ALA A 167 -2.77 8.26 -11.74
N SER A 168 -3.59 8.17 -10.70
CA SER A 168 -3.57 7.05 -9.78
C SER A 168 -4.94 6.43 -9.62
N MET A 169 -4.96 5.11 -9.51
CA MET A 169 -6.15 4.31 -9.25
C MET A 169 -5.96 3.52 -7.97
N ASP A 170 -6.98 3.50 -7.13
CA ASP A 170 -6.99 2.86 -5.81
C ASP A 170 -8.14 1.86 -5.72
N TYR A 171 -7.97 0.80 -4.93
CA TYR A 171 -9.05 -0.12 -4.61
C TYR A 171 -9.97 0.52 -3.55
N SER A 172 -11.22 0.74 -3.95
CA SER A 172 -12.27 1.29 -3.09
C SER A 172 -12.60 0.31 -1.96
N GLY A 173 -12.20 0.67 -0.73
CA GLY A 173 -12.47 -0.16 0.44
C GLY A 173 -11.77 -1.52 0.39
N CYS A 174 -10.55 -1.56 -0.18
CA CYS A 174 -9.76 -2.78 -0.41
C CYS A 174 -9.84 -3.80 0.74
N GLU A 175 -9.52 -3.36 1.96
CA GLU A 175 -9.48 -4.26 3.12
C GLU A 175 -10.86 -4.83 3.49
N VAL A 176 -11.94 -4.07 3.26
CA VAL A 176 -13.31 -4.54 3.51
C VAL A 176 -13.74 -5.53 2.42
N GLY A 177 -13.44 -5.25 1.15
CA GLY A 177 -13.77 -6.16 0.05
C GLY A 177 -12.98 -7.47 0.13
N VAL A 178 -11.71 -7.42 0.53
CA VAL A 178 -10.90 -8.62 0.80
C VAL A 178 -11.53 -9.44 1.94
N LEU A 179 -11.95 -8.79 3.04
CA LEU A 179 -12.62 -9.50 4.12
C LEU A 179 -13.94 -10.14 3.64
N ALA A 180 -14.74 -9.42 2.85
CA ALA A 180 -15.98 -9.93 2.28
C ALA A 180 -15.73 -11.24 1.51
N ALA A 181 -14.79 -11.19 0.55
CA ALA A 181 -14.44 -12.34 -0.28
C ALA A 181 -13.89 -13.53 0.54
N LEU A 182 -12.95 -13.28 1.46
CA LEU A 182 -12.30 -14.35 2.23
C LEU A 182 -13.23 -15.01 3.26
N SER A 183 -14.14 -14.23 3.86
CA SER A 183 -15.08 -14.75 4.85
C SER A 183 -16.34 -15.36 4.24
N GLY A 184 -16.69 -14.99 3.01
CA GLY A 184 -17.94 -15.41 2.36
C GLY A 184 -19.20 -14.84 3.02
N ASP A 185 -19.07 -13.80 3.84
CA ASP A 185 -20.22 -13.13 4.48
C ASP A 185 -21.10 -12.47 3.41
N GLN A 186 -22.30 -13.02 3.21
CA GLN A 186 -23.18 -12.63 2.11
C GLN A 186 -23.64 -11.17 2.22
N GLN A 187 -23.89 -10.69 3.45
CA GLN A 187 -24.31 -9.32 3.67
C GLN A 187 -23.15 -8.37 3.36
N LEU A 188 -21.94 -8.66 3.85
CA LEU A 188 -20.76 -7.84 3.56
C LEU A 188 -20.42 -7.84 2.07
N CYS A 189 -20.53 -8.99 1.38
CA CYS A 189 -20.34 -9.09 -0.05
C CYS A 189 -21.37 -8.25 -0.82
N SER A 190 -22.65 -8.31 -0.44
CA SER A 190 -23.72 -7.53 -1.07
C SER A 190 -23.52 -6.03 -0.85
N ASP A 191 -23.27 -5.61 0.39
CA ASP A 191 -23.08 -4.20 0.75
C ASP A 191 -21.80 -3.64 0.10
N TYR A 192 -20.74 -4.46 0.02
CA TYR A 192 -19.55 -4.07 -0.72
C TYR A 192 -19.84 -3.95 -2.21
N ALA A 193 -20.55 -4.90 -2.84
CA ALA A 193 -20.78 -4.92 -4.29
C ALA A 193 -21.82 -3.89 -4.77
N GLY A 194 -22.67 -3.37 -3.89
CA GLY A 194 -23.71 -2.39 -4.22
C GLY A 194 -23.19 -1.15 -4.97
N GLU A 195 -24.07 -0.49 -5.72
CA GLU A 195 -23.72 0.71 -6.50
C GLU A 195 -23.39 1.92 -5.61
N ASP A 196 -24.00 1.98 -4.42
CA ASP A 196 -23.77 3.04 -3.45
C ASP A 196 -22.41 2.91 -2.73
N ASP A 197 -21.94 4.02 -2.18
CA ASP A 197 -20.80 3.99 -1.26
C ASP A 197 -21.16 3.17 -0.03
N LEU A 198 -20.43 2.06 0.19
CA LEU A 198 -20.62 1.15 1.32
C LEU A 198 -20.83 1.89 2.64
N TYR A 199 -20.06 2.93 2.93
CA TYR A 199 -20.12 3.60 4.22
C TYR A 199 -21.31 4.56 4.32
N LEU A 200 -21.76 5.15 3.21
CA LEU A 200 -23.00 5.92 3.17
C LEU A 200 -24.22 5.02 3.35
N GLY A 201 -24.25 3.86 2.69
CA GLY A 201 -25.36 2.90 2.80
C GLY A 201 -25.58 2.37 4.23
N LEU A 202 -24.56 2.45 5.09
CA LEU A 202 -24.63 2.00 6.48
C LEU A 202 -25.05 3.08 7.49
N VAL A 203 -25.18 4.35 7.08
CA VAL A 203 -25.50 5.45 8.00
C VAL A 203 -26.81 5.21 8.74
N ASP A 204 -27.88 4.89 8.00
CA ASP A 204 -29.21 4.70 8.58
C ASP A 204 -29.27 3.48 9.48
N CYS A 205 -28.74 2.34 9.03
CA CYS A 205 -28.67 1.10 9.82
C CYS A 205 -27.92 1.29 11.15
N MET A 206 -26.78 1.99 11.11
CA MET A 206 -25.97 2.27 12.31
C MET A 206 -26.66 3.27 13.23
N CYS A 207 -27.36 4.26 12.67
CA CYS A 207 -28.17 5.20 13.43
C CYS A 207 -29.32 4.48 14.16
N THR A 208 -30.06 3.60 13.49
CA THR A 208 -31.13 2.81 14.12
C THR A 208 -30.61 1.93 15.24
N SER A 209 -29.44 1.31 15.05
CA SER A 209 -28.88 0.36 16.02
C SER A 209 -28.32 1.04 17.29
N SER A 210 -27.82 2.27 17.16
CA SER A 210 -27.10 2.97 18.25
C SER A 210 -27.77 4.23 18.79
N GLY A 211 -28.76 4.76 18.05
CA GLY A 211 -29.35 6.08 18.31
C GLY A 211 -28.42 7.26 17.96
N LEU A 212 -27.28 7.02 17.30
CA LEU A 212 -26.30 8.04 16.95
C LEU A 212 -26.22 8.23 15.44
N LEU A 213 -26.40 9.48 14.99
CA LEU A 213 -26.15 9.86 13.62
C LEU A 213 -24.64 10.00 13.41
N LEU A 214 -24.05 9.10 12.62
CA LEU A 214 -22.63 9.11 12.27
C LEU A 214 -22.46 9.51 10.81
N GLU A 215 -21.45 10.34 10.53
CA GLU A 215 -21.08 10.68 9.16
C GLU A 215 -20.33 9.53 8.48
N ARG A 216 -20.32 9.50 7.14
CA ARG A 216 -19.56 8.52 6.32
C ARG A 216 -18.14 8.25 6.84
N GLY A 217 -17.41 9.32 7.17
CA GLY A 217 -16.03 9.21 7.64
C GLY A 217 -15.91 8.53 9.00
N GLN A 218 -16.89 8.73 9.89
CA GLN A 218 -17.00 8.02 11.16
C GLN A 218 -17.40 6.56 10.96
N ILE A 219 -18.35 6.27 10.08
CA ILE A 219 -18.73 4.90 9.69
C ILE A 219 -17.51 4.12 9.16
N LYS A 220 -16.77 4.71 8.20
CA LYS A 220 -15.53 4.10 7.68
C LYS A 220 -14.54 3.75 8.79
N ARG A 221 -14.32 4.67 9.73
CA ARG A 221 -13.42 4.44 10.87
C ARG A 221 -13.96 3.35 11.79
N LEU A 222 -15.25 3.37 12.12
CA LEU A 222 -15.91 2.36 12.94
C LEU A 222 -15.73 0.95 12.35
N ILE A 223 -16.03 0.78 11.06
CA ILE A 223 -15.91 -0.52 10.36
C ILE A 223 -14.45 -1.00 10.38
N LEU A 224 -13.50 -0.19 9.92
CA LEU A 224 -12.08 -0.58 9.88
C LEU A 224 -11.53 -0.89 11.27
N MET A 225 -11.84 -0.08 12.27
CA MET A 225 -11.41 -0.33 13.65
C MET A 225 -12.03 -1.60 14.23
N SER A 226 -13.27 -1.93 13.87
CA SER A 226 -13.93 -3.17 14.29
C SER A 226 -13.28 -4.39 13.64
N ILE A 227 -13.03 -4.34 12.33
CA ILE A 227 -12.29 -5.38 11.59
C ILE A 227 -10.93 -5.62 12.26
N TYR A 228 -10.23 -4.54 12.62
CA TYR A 228 -8.91 -4.61 13.27
C TYR A 228 -8.90 -5.03 14.74
N GLY A 229 -10.06 -5.23 15.36
CA GLY A 229 -10.16 -5.59 16.77
C GLY A 229 -9.72 -4.45 17.71
N ALA A 230 -9.97 -3.19 17.33
CA ALA A 230 -9.72 -2.06 18.22
C ALA A 230 -10.60 -2.14 19.47
N TYR A 231 -10.05 -1.74 20.61
CA TYR A 231 -10.81 -1.66 21.86
C TYR A 231 -11.88 -0.56 21.80
N PRO A 232 -13.03 -0.72 22.48
CA PRO A 232 -14.09 0.29 22.51
C PRO A 232 -13.61 1.69 22.91
N ARG A 233 -12.73 1.82 23.90
CA ARG A 233 -12.09 3.09 24.28
C ARG A 233 -11.36 3.79 23.12
N SER A 234 -10.73 3.02 22.24
CA SER A 234 -10.01 3.58 21.08
C SER A 234 -11.00 4.07 20.04
N VAL A 235 -12.07 3.33 19.80
CA VAL A 235 -13.17 3.74 18.90
C VAL A 235 -13.86 5.00 19.45
N ALA A 236 -14.18 5.03 20.74
CA ALA A 236 -14.79 6.17 21.43
C ALA A 236 -13.97 7.45 21.23
N SER A 237 -12.66 7.38 21.47
CA SER A 237 -11.75 8.52 21.29
C SER A 237 -11.67 9.00 19.83
N ILE A 238 -11.70 8.09 18.86
CA ILE A 238 -11.60 8.43 17.43
C ILE A 238 -12.91 8.98 16.86
N LEU A 239 -14.05 8.49 17.36
CA LEU A 239 -15.37 8.91 16.91
C LEU A 239 -15.93 10.11 17.68
N GLY A 240 -15.37 10.43 18.85
CA GLY A 240 -15.87 11.50 19.72
C GLY A 240 -17.15 11.11 20.47
N VAL A 241 -17.28 9.85 20.87
CA VAL A 241 -18.46 9.29 21.55
C VAL A 241 -18.08 8.66 22.89
N SER A 242 -19.06 8.25 23.70
CA SER A 242 -18.80 7.52 24.95
C SER A 242 -18.32 6.08 24.67
N GLU A 243 -17.58 5.48 25.61
CA GLU A 243 -17.13 4.09 25.48
C GLU A 243 -18.30 3.08 25.43
N ALA A 244 -19.40 3.38 26.13
CA ALA A 244 -20.63 2.60 26.05
C ALA A 244 -21.22 2.66 24.63
N ALA A 245 -21.31 3.85 24.03
CA ALA A 245 -21.79 4.01 22.66
C ALA A 245 -20.88 3.31 21.65
N ALA A 246 -19.56 3.44 21.80
CA ALA A 246 -18.60 2.72 20.96
C ALA A 246 -18.76 1.19 21.05
N THR A 247 -19.01 0.66 22.25
CA THR A 247 -19.29 -0.77 22.45
C THR A 247 -20.55 -1.20 21.71
N THR A 248 -21.65 -0.44 21.82
CA THR A 248 -22.90 -0.71 21.09
C THR A 248 -22.70 -0.68 19.59
N LEU A 249 -22.00 0.34 19.08
CA LEU A 249 -21.68 0.48 17.67
C LEU A 249 -20.85 -0.70 17.13
N GLN A 250 -19.80 -1.11 17.85
CA GLN A 250 -19.00 -2.27 17.44
C GLN A 250 -19.83 -3.56 17.44
N LYS A 251 -20.72 -3.75 18.43
CA LYS A 251 -21.64 -4.89 18.45
C LYS A 251 -22.57 -4.90 17.24
N ALA A 252 -23.18 -3.77 16.91
CA ALA A 252 -24.04 -3.65 15.74
C ALA A 252 -23.29 -4.02 14.44
N VAL A 253 -22.03 -3.60 14.29
CA VAL A 253 -21.20 -4.00 13.14
C VAL A 253 -20.91 -5.50 13.11
N MET A 254 -20.62 -6.11 14.27
CA MET A 254 -20.38 -7.56 14.36
C MET A 254 -21.65 -8.37 14.07
N GLU A 255 -22.82 -7.88 14.50
CA GLU A 255 -24.13 -8.48 14.25
C GLU A 255 -24.56 -8.34 12.80
N LEU A 256 -24.14 -7.25 12.12
CA LEU A 256 -24.42 -7.04 10.70
C LEU A 256 -23.61 -7.99 9.80
N TYR A 257 -22.36 -8.32 10.19
CA TYR A 257 -21.45 -9.17 9.40
C TYR A 257 -20.91 -10.37 10.18
N PRO A 258 -21.79 -11.25 10.72
CA PRO A 258 -21.39 -12.25 11.70
C PRO A 258 -20.41 -13.29 11.15
N ALA A 259 -20.52 -13.66 9.87
CA ALA A 259 -19.61 -14.63 9.27
C ALA A 259 -18.21 -14.02 9.06
N ALA A 260 -18.13 -12.72 8.73
CA ALA A 260 -16.87 -12.01 8.62
C ALA A 260 -16.10 -11.97 9.95
N PHE A 261 -16.78 -11.64 11.05
CA PHE A 261 -16.13 -11.56 12.36
C PHE A 261 -15.76 -12.93 12.92
N LYS A 262 -16.60 -13.94 12.68
CA LYS A 262 -16.28 -15.34 13.01
C LYS A 262 -15.04 -15.82 12.25
N TRP A 263 -14.98 -15.57 10.95
CA TRP A 263 -13.83 -15.93 10.13
C TRP A 263 -12.53 -15.30 10.66
N LEU A 264 -12.56 -13.99 10.98
CA LEU A 264 -11.40 -13.30 11.55
C LEU A 264 -10.92 -13.91 12.89
N GLU A 265 -11.87 -14.31 13.74
CA GLU A 265 -11.54 -14.99 15.00
C GLU A 265 -10.90 -16.35 14.74
N GLU A 266 -11.50 -17.17 13.87
CA GLU A 266 -10.99 -18.50 13.51
C GLU A 266 -9.58 -18.43 12.91
N GLN A 267 -9.33 -17.50 11.97
CA GLN A 267 -8.00 -17.29 11.40
C GLN A 267 -6.97 -16.90 12.47
N THR A 268 -7.37 -16.06 13.42
CA THR A 268 -6.47 -15.62 14.50
C THR A 268 -6.14 -16.78 15.43
N VAL A 269 -7.14 -17.54 15.86
CA VAL A 269 -6.97 -18.70 16.75
C VAL A 269 -6.10 -19.77 16.10
N GLU A 270 -6.38 -20.10 14.84
CA GLU A 270 -5.62 -21.12 14.12
C GLU A 270 -4.17 -20.69 13.91
N ALA A 271 -3.92 -19.42 13.61
CA ALA A 271 -2.56 -18.88 13.49
C ALA A 271 -1.74 -19.04 14.79
N TYR A 272 -2.34 -18.82 15.97
CA TYR A 272 -1.66 -19.07 17.26
C TYR A 272 -1.47 -20.56 17.55
N ARG A 273 -2.44 -21.40 17.19
CA ARG A 273 -2.36 -22.85 17.37
C ARG A 273 -1.25 -23.45 16.51
N ALA A 274 -1.25 -23.13 15.22
CA ALA A 274 -0.27 -23.57 14.24
C ALA A 274 1.10 -22.90 14.44
N LYS A 275 1.16 -21.76 15.13
CA LYS A 275 2.34 -20.89 15.29
C LYS A 275 2.89 -20.36 13.96
N ILE A 276 2.09 -20.42 12.91
CA ILE A 276 2.38 -19.92 11.57
C ILE A 276 1.10 -19.34 10.99
N ILE A 277 1.24 -18.35 10.12
CA ILE A 277 0.17 -17.86 9.26
C ILE A 277 0.75 -17.68 7.86
N GLN A 278 -0.01 -18.08 6.84
CA GLN A 278 0.49 -18.24 5.48
C GLN A 278 -0.56 -17.78 4.46
N SER A 279 -0.09 -17.17 3.37
CA SER A 279 -0.83 -16.83 2.16
C SER A 279 -0.27 -17.62 0.97
N ARG A 280 -0.72 -17.31 -0.25
CA ARG A 280 -0.24 -17.97 -1.47
C ARG A 280 1.26 -17.72 -1.70
N SER A 281 1.72 -16.52 -1.36
CA SER A 281 3.06 -16.03 -1.67
C SER A 281 3.92 -15.72 -0.45
N TRP A 282 3.43 -15.87 0.78
CA TRP A 282 4.16 -15.44 1.99
C TRP A 282 3.80 -16.28 3.23
N GLN A 283 4.73 -16.42 4.18
CA GLN A 283 4.50 -17.11 5.45
C GLN A 283 5.26 -16.40 6.56
N VAL A 284 4.63 -16.27 7.73
CA VAL A 284 5.28 -15.75 8.94
C VAL A 284 5.04 -16.64 10.14
N HIS A 285 5.96 -16.60 11.10
CA HIS A 285 5.80 -17.29 12.37
C HIS A 285 4.97 -16.43 13.34
N VAL A 286 4.06 -17.07 14.06
CA VAL A 286 3.21 -16.44 15.06
C VAL A 286 3.69 -16.88 16.44
N SER A 287 4.37 -15.96 17.13
CA SER A 287 4.81 -16.19 18.50
C SER A 287 3.65 -15.95 19.49
N ARG A 288 3.77 -16.48 20.71
CA ARG A 288 2.82 -16.20 21.80
C ARG A 288 2.76 -14.72 22.18
N GLN A 289 3.77 -13.93 21.82
CA GLN A 289 3.86 -12.49 22.09
C GLN A 289 3.37 -11.64 20.92
N ALA A 290 3.05 -12.24 19.76
CA ALA A 290 2.47 -11.52 18.64
C ALA A 290 1.18 -10.83 19.11
N LYS A 291 0.94 -9.59 18.67
CA LYS A 291 -0.27 -8.86 19.04
C LYS A 291 -1.46 -9.49 18.32
N PRO A 292 -2.56 -9.86 19.01
CA PRO A 292 -3.72 -10.48 18.37
C PRO A 292 -4.30 -9.66 17.22
N THR A 293 -4.33 -8.34 17.35
CA THR A 293 -4.79 -7.43 16.29
C THR A 293 -3.89 -7.46 15.05
N GLN A 294 -2.57 -7.65 15.21
CA GLN A 294 -1.67 -7.79 14.06
C GLN A 294 -1.86 -9.13 13.34
N VAL A 295 -2.05 -10.22 14.10
CA VAL A 295 -2.32 -11.57 13.55
C VAL A 295 -3.66 -11.56 12.81
N ARG A 296 -4.70 -10.99 13.42
CA ARG A 296 -6.04 -10.84 12.85
C ARG A 296 -6.04 -10.10 11.51
N ASN A 297 -5.24 -9.03 11.40
CA ASN A 297 -5.20 -8.18 10.21
C ASN A 297 -4.34 -8.75 9.09
N TRP A 298 -3.40 -9.64 9.43
CA TRP A 298 -2.39 -10.11 8.51
C TRP A 298 -2.97 -10.74 7.23
N PRO A 299 -4.00 -11.62 7.28
CA PRO A 299 -4.58 -12.21 6.07
C PRO A 299 -5.11 -11.17 5.09
N ILE A 300 -5.84 -10.17 5.59
CA ILE A 300 -6.43 -9.10 4.77
C ILE A 300 -5.32 -8.29 4.10
N GLN A 301 -4.32 -7.85 4.88
CA GLN A 301 -3.24 -7.00 4.37
C GLN A 301 -2.34 -7.72 3.38
N MET A 302 -2.09 -9.01 3.60
CA MET A 302 -1.31 -9.86 2.70
C MET A 302 -2.03 -10.09 1.38
N VAL A 303 -3.33 -10.41 1.42
CA VAL A 303 -4.11 -10.63 0.20
C VAL A 303 -4.22 -9.33 -0.60
N GLY A 304 -4.44 -8.19 0.05
CA GLY A 304 -4.38 -6.88 -0.64
C GLY A 304 -3.03 -6.64 -1.33
N MET A 305 -1.93 -7.11 -0.73
CA MET A 305 -0.61 -7.05 -1.35
C MET A 305 -0.45 -8.04 -2.53
N GLU A 306 -1.01 -9.24 -2.45
CA GLU A 306 -1.00 -10.18 -3.57
C GLU A 306 -1.79 -9.63 -4.77
N ILE A 307 -2.93 -8.98 -4.49
CA ILE A 307 -3.76 -8.31 -5.49
C ILE A 307 -2.99 -7.17 -6.16
N ILE A 308 -2.38 -6.25 -5.40
CA ILE A 308 -1.69 -5.10 -6.01
C ILE A 308 -0.50 -5.53 -6.86
N ASN A 309 0.21 -6.59 -6.44
CA ASN A 309 1.31 -7.17 -7.19
C ASN A 309 0.86 -7.75 -8.53
N GLU A 310 -0.21 -8.55 -8.52
CA GLU A 310 -0.79 -9.12 -9.73
C GLU A 310 -1.31 -8.01 -10.66
N ALA A 311 -1.98 -7.00 -10.12
CA ALA A 311 -2.45 -5.84 -10.88
C ALA A 311 -1.28 -5.11 -11.57
N CYS A 312 -0.16 -4.90 -10.87
CA CYS A 312 1.02 -4.28 -11.46
C CYS A 312 1.63 -5.15 -12.57
N LEU A 313 1.69 -6.47 -12.40
CA LEU A 313 2.18 -7.38 -13.44
C LEU A 313 1.29 -7.33 -14.69
N LEU A 314 -0.03 -7.35 -14.52
CA LEU A 314 -1.00 -7.27 -15.62
C LEU A 314 -0.93 -5.92 -16.34
N ALA A 315 -0.83 -4.83 -15.59
CA ALA A 315 -0.67 -3.48 -16.13
C ALA A 315 0.65 -3.34 -16.91
N ASP A 316 1.76 -3.87 -16.39
CA ASP A 316 3.06 -3.85 -17.06
C ASP A 316 3.05 -4.65 -18.37
N LYS A 317 2.41 -5.83 -18.36
CA LYS A 317 2.21 -6.67 -19.56
C LYS A 317 1.37 -5.98 -20.64
N GLN A 318 0.46 -5.08 -20.24
CA GLN A 318 -0.32 -4.24 -21.17
C GLN A 318 0.45 -3.02 -21.67
N GLY A 319 1.72 -2.85 -21.25
CA GLY A 319 2.56 -1.75 -21.67
C GLY A 319 2.30 -0.44 -20.93
N LEU A 320 1.56 -0.48 -19.80
CA LEU A 320 1.34 0.71 -18.99
C LEU A 320 2.63 1.14 -18.30
N LYS A 321 2.85 2.45 -18.27
CA LYS A 321 4.02 3.05 -17.65
C LYS A 321 3.76 3.33 -16.18
N ILE A 322 4.00 2.30 -15.34
CA ILE A 322 3.80 2.39 -13.88
C ILE A 322 4.95 3.17 -13.23
N VAL A 323 4.62 4.31 -12.62
CA VAL A 323 5.59 5.24 -12.00
C VAL A 323 5.60 5.20 -10.47
N GLY A 324 4.62 4.53 -9.86
CA GLY A 324 4.55 4.37 -8.41
C GLY A 324 3.49 3.37 -7.98
N VAL A 325 3.72 2.74 -6.83
CA VAL A 325 2.76 1.83 -6.20
C VAL A 325 2.83 2.07 -4.70
N VAL A 326 1.69 2.37 -4.07
CA VAL A 326 1.61 2.63 -2.63
C VAL A 326 0.37 1.93 -2.08
N HIS A 327 0.60 0.91 -1.25
CA HIS A 327 -0.48 0.11 -0.66
C HIS A 327 -1.39 -0.51 -1.72
N ASP A 328 -2.63 -0.04 -1.82
CA ASP A 328 -3.68 -0.45 -2.74
C ASP A 328 -3.79 0.46 -3.99
N CYS A 329 -2.87 1.41 -4.14
CA CYS A 329 -2.91 2.40 -5.21
C CYS A 329 -1.75 2.26 -6.22
N ILE A 330 -2.06 2.30 -7.51
CA ILE A 330 -1.11 2.29 -8.63
C ILE A 330 -1.11 3.68 -9.31
N TYR A 331 0.07 4.21 -9.59
CA TYR A 331 0.29 5.44 -10.35
C TYR A 331 0.84 5.11 -11.73
N ILE A 332 0.22 5.66 -12.78
CA ILE A 332 0.69 5.56 -14.16
C ILE A 332 0.98 6.94 -14.75
N GLU A 333 1.96 7.00 -15.64
CA GLU A 333 2.23 8.13 -16.52
C GLU A 333 1.70 7.79 -17.92
N SER A 334 0.90 8.66 -18.53
CA SER A 334 0.29 8.42 -19.85
C SER A 334 0.45 9.64 -20.74
N GLU A 335 0.64 9.41 -22.04
CA GLU A 335 0.47 10.46 -23.06
C GLU A 335 -0.98 10.94 -23.06
N SER A 336 -1.20 12.23 -23.32
CA SER A 336 -2.54 12.83 -23.29
C SER A 336 -3.50 12.19 -24.31
N SER A 337 -2.97 11.75 -25.46
CA SER A 337 -3.72 11.05 -26.51
C SER A 337 -4.19 9.65 -26.10
N ARG A 338 -3.51 9.02 -25.13
CA ARG A 338 -3.76 7.65 -24.67
C ARG A 338 -4.45 7.56 -23.32
N PHE A 339 -4.63 8.68 -22.64
CA PHE A 339 -5.07 8.74 -21.24
C PHE A 339 -6.30 7.86 -20.95
N GLU A 340 -7.38 8.00 -21.71
CA GLU A 340 -8.60 7.22 -21.49
C GLU A 340 -8.39 5.71 -21.70
N GLN A 341 -7.58 5.34 -22.69
CA GLN A 341 -7.24 3.95 -22.96
C GLN A 341 -6.38 3.37 -21.83
N ASP A 342 -5.37 4.09 -21.37
CA ASP A 342 -4.43 3.63 -20.35
C ASP A 342 -5.12 3.56 -18.97
N ILE A 343 -6.05 4.47 -18.65
CA ILE A 343 -6.90 4.39 -17.46
C ILE A 343 -7.82 3.17 -17.51
N SER A 344 -8.50 2.91 -18.64
CA SER A 344 -9.36 1.74 -18.80
C SER A 344 -8.57 0.43 -18.71
N ALA A 345 -7.36 0.38 -19.28
CA ALA A 345 -6.46 -0.75 -19.17
C ALA A 345 -5.99 -0.98 -17.72
N LEU A 346 -5.72 0.10 -16.97
CA LEU A 346 -5.36 0.00 -15.56
C LEU A 346 -6.51 -0.55 -14.73
N GLU A 347 -7.72 0.00 -14.90
CA GLU A 347 -8.93 -0.48 -14.23
C GLU A 347 -9.16 -1.95 -14.49
N LYS A 348 -9.13 -2.36 -15.76
CA LYS A 348 -9.27 -3.78 -16.13
C LYS A 348 -8.21 -4.65 -15.48
N SER A 349 -6.95 -4.20 -15.43
CA SER A 349 -5.86 -4.94 -14.77
C SER A 349 -6.13 -5.14 -13.28
N MET A 350 -6.61 -4.09 -12.60
CA MET A 350 -6.93 -4.14 -11.18
C MET A 350 -8.14 -5.02 -10.89
N LEU A 351 -9.21 -4.95 -11.70
CA LEU A 351 -10.37 -5.82 -11.57
C LEU A 351 -9.99 -7.30 -11.75
N VAL A 352 -9.30 -7.63 -12.84
CA VAL A 352 -8.85 -9.00 -13.15
C VAL A 352 -7.92 -9.55 -12.06
N ALA A 353 -6.99 -8.73 -11.55
CA ALA A 353 -6.10 -9.14 -10.47
C ALA A 353 -6.87 -9.53 -9.20
N SER A 354 -7.84 -8.69 -8.80
CA SER A 354 -8.65 -8.99 -7.61
C SER A 354 -9.48 -10.25 -7.80
N GLU A 355 -10.11 -10.42 -8.97
CA GLU A 355 -10.89 -11.61 -9.32
C GLU A 355 -10.04 -12.89 -9.24
N ALA A 356 -8.83 -12.86 -9.82
CA ALA A 356 -7.93 -14.01 -9.86
C ALA A 356 -7.40 -14.40 -8.46
N VAL A 357 -7.17 -13.41 -7.59
CA VAL A 357 -6.68 -13.67 -6.23
C VAL A 357 -7.80 -14.08 -5.28
N LEU A 358 -8.99 -13.49 -5.41
CA LEU A 358 -10.14 -13.68 -4.54
C LEU A 358 -11.15 -14.72 -5.06
N GLY A 359 -10.77 -15.53 -6.04
CA GLY A 359 -11.60 -16.66 -6.51
C GLY A 359 -12.90 -16.24 -7.18
N GLY A 360 -12.88 -15.18 -7.99
CA GLY A 360 -14.04 -14.67 -8.73
C GLY A 360 -14.62 -13.37 -8.16
N PHE A 361 -14.15 -12.88 -7.01
CA PHE A 361 -14.63 -11.63 -6.42
C PHE A 361 -13.83 -10.42 -6.89
N GLN A 362 -14.49 -9.45 -7.52
CA GLN A 362 -13.85 -8.21 -7.98
C GLN A 362 -13.93 -7.11 -6.91
N LEU A 363 -12.78 -6.49 -6.63
CA LEU A 363 -12.71 -5.27 -5.82
C LEU A 363 -13.03 -4.06 -6.69
N LYS A 364 -13.82 -3.11 -6.15
CA LYS A 364 -14.10 -1.84 -6.83
C LYS A 364 -12.84 -0.99 -6.90
N THR A 365 -12.72 -0.22 -7.97
CA THR A 365 -11.62 0.73 -8.21
C THR A 365 -12.15 2.16 -8.27
N SER A 366 -11.29 3.14 -8.00
CA SER A 366 -11.60 4.55 -8.21
C SER A 366 -10.33 5.33 -8.55
N ILE A 367 -10.48 6.37 -9.35
CA ILE A 367 -9.37 7.30 -9.61
C ILE A 367 -9.22 8.20 -8.38
N ASP A 368 -8.04 8.18 -7.76
CA ASP A 368 -7.73 8.98 -6.56
C ASP A 368 -6.97 10.27 -6.88
N PHE A 369 -6.31 10.34 -8.03
CA PHE A 369 -5.50 11.49 -8.42
C PHE A 369 -5.35 11.59 -9.95
N ILE A 370 -5.37 12.82 -10.47
CA ILE A 370 -5.01 13.13 -11.86
C ILE A 370 -4.27 14.48 -11.88
N THR A 371 -3.16 14.53 -12.62
CA THR A 371 -2.51 15.77 -13.06
C THR A 371 -2.19 15.67 -14.55
N LYS A 372 -2.32 16.77 -15.29
CA LYS A 372 -2.12 16.85 -16.74
C LYS A 372 -1.29 18.10 -17.08
N ASN A 373 -0.53 18.05 -18.17
CA ASN A 373 0.28 19.16 -18.68
C ASN A 373 0.05 19.38 -20.17
#